data_AF-A0A9R1QWF2-F1
#
_entry.id   AF-A0A9R1QWF2-F1
#
_cell.length_a   1.000
_cell.length_b   1.000
_cell.length_c   1.000
_cell.angle_alpha   90.00
_cell.angle_beta   90.00
_cell.angle_gamma   90.00
#
_symmetry.space_group_name_H-M   'P 1'
#
loop_
_entity.id
_entity.type
_entity.pdbx_description
1 polymer ?
#
loop_
_entity_poly.entity_id
_entity_poly.type
_entity_poly.pdbx_seq_one_letter_code
_entity_poly.pdbx_strand_id
1 'polypeptide(L)'
;MGIMVFNIGGRPGQGVCECVFLCRGFHIKKLWQTKIMQAADTDISALVEIEENSPHRSEFFMDLVGDQPVCARTAWAYMKSGGHISHSLSVYSCQLRNPNQVKKIFEFLKDGFHEVSSSLDLLFDDDSVADEKIPFLAYLASFLKDNKTNPCEPPAGCLNFRNLVAGFMKCYHHISLTSDNVVVFPSRAVALENALQLFSPALAIVDEHLTRHLPKQWLRSLAIEERADGKDTIGVIEAPRQSDLLIELIRKLKPQVVVAGMAQFEAITSAAVVNLLSATKDVGSRLLLDISEHLELSSLPRSNGVLKYLAGNSRPSHTAILCSLVKNQVYPDLEVAFVISEDGAVCKALSQTIELLERRTSVISQHYYGSLFHELLAFQIGERHRQRKTLESCGWDVAGCLGGISMVAKPAAYIGKPFKVDSFEEELDGCNIRESIVRSTGLCISSSSWTGMQDYCRFSFALDSGEFQRAMDCITRFKEFVL
;
A
#
# COMPACT_ATOMS: atom_id res chain seq x y z
N MET A 1 -26.11 4.19 0.22
CA MET A 1 -25.40 4.06 1.51
C MET A 1 -26.45 4.03 2.62
N GLY A 2 -26.44 3.01 3.49
CA GLY A 2 -27.39 2.91 4.60
C GLY A 2 -26.78 3.48 5.88
N ILE A 3 -27.57 4.26 6.62
CA ILE A 3 -27.24 4.76 7.97
C ILE A 3 -28.11 3.99 8.96
N MET A 4 -27.50 3.50 10.04
CA MET A 4 -28.22 2.89 11.15
C MET A 4 -28.11 3.80 12.37
N VAL A 5 -29.23 4.01 13.07
CA VAL A 5 -29.27 4.80 14.30
C VAL A 5 -29.52 3.86 15.47
N PHE A 6 -28.60 3.85 16.43
CA PHE A 6 -28.69 3.01 17.62
C PHE A 6 -28.86 3.87 18.86
N ASN A 7 -29.81 3.50 19.71
CA ASN A 7 -29.97 4.04 21.05
C ASN A 7 -29.38 3.04 22.06
N ILE A 8 -28.37 3.46 22.82
CA ILE A 8 -27.56 2.56 23.64
C ILE A 8 -27.42 3.11 25.05
N GLY A 9 -27.74 2.26 26.04
CA GLY A 9 -27.42 2.51 27.43
C GLY A 9 -25.91 2.34 27.67
N GLY A 10 -25.25 3.42 28.07
CA GLY A 10 -23.82 3.49 28.36
C GLY A 10 -23.39 2.85 29.69
N ARG A 11 -24.12 1.85 30.21
CA ARG A 11 -23.73 1.13 31.43
C ARG A 11 -22.36 0.46 31.30
N PRO A 12 -22.01 -0.20 30.17
CA PRO A 12 -20.66 -0.76 29.98
C PRO A 12 -19.57 0.31 29.84
N GLY A 13 -19.94 1.59 29.81
CA GLY A 13 -19.07 2.72 29.53
C GLY A 13 -19.10 3.16 28.08
N GLN A 14 -18.92 4.46 27.87
CA GLN A 14 -19.03 5.05 26.53
C GLN A 14 -17.99 4.46 25.57
N GLY A 15 -16.75 4.31 26.03
CA GLY A 15 -15.67 3.74 25.20
C GLY A 15 -15.97 2.31 24.76
N VAL A 16 -16.56 1.48 25.64
CA VAL A 16 -16.97 0.11 25.30
C VAL A 16 -18.10 0.12 24.27
N CYS A 17 -19.11 0.99 24.46
CA CYS A 17 -20.22 1.11 23.50
C CYS A 17 -19.74 1.54 22.10
N GLU A 18 -18.81 2.49 22.02
CA GLU A 18 -18.23 2.95 20.75
C GLU A 18 -17.38 1.85 20.11
N CYS A 19 -16.55 1.17 20.90
CA CYS A 19 -15.67 0.08 20.47
C CYS A 19 -16.42 -1.06 19.76
N VAL A 20 -17.62 -1.44 20.25
CA VAL A 20 -18.47 -2.47 19.61
C VAL A 20 -18.77 -2.17 18.14
N PHE A 21 -18.94 -0.90 17.78
CA PHE A 21 -19.14 -0.50 16.38
C PHE A 21 -17.82 -0.36 15.64
N LEU A 22 -16.85 0.32 16.26
CA LEU A 22 -15.58 0.63 15.61
C LEU A 22 -14.84 -0.66 15.21
N CYS A 23 -14.72 -1.64 16.11
CA CYS A 23 -14.09 -2.95 15.82
C CYS A 23 -14.80 -3.74 14.71
N ARG A 24 -16.02 -3.36 14.33
CA ARG A 24 -16.79 -3.97 13.23
C ARG A 24 -16.76 -3.16 11.94
N GLY A 25 -15.90 -2.14 11.87
CA GLY A 25 -15.66 -1.34 10.67
C GLY A 25 -16.71 -0.25 10.45
N PHE A 26 -17.42 0.17 11.50
CA PHE A 26 -18.32 1.31 11.41
C PHE A 26 -17.58 2.63 11.62
N HIS A 27 -17.95 3.64 10.84
CA HIS A 27 -17.80 5.03 11.22
C HIS A 27 -18.98 5.42 12.11
N ILE A 28 -18.71 6.00 13.27
CA ILE A 28 -19.75 6.40 14.22
C ILE A 28 -19.73 7.91 14.43
N LYS A 29 -20.92 8.48 14.57
CA LYS A 29 -21.12 9.87 14.98
C LYS A 29 -22.11 9.88 16.13
N LYS A 30 -21.68 10.37 17.29
CA LYS A 30 -22.58 10.63 18.41
C LYS A 30 -23.53 11.76 18.03
N LEU A 31 -24.83 11.45 17.96
CA LEU A 31 -25.87 12.42 17.62
C LEU A 31 -26.39 13.14 18.86
N TRP A 32 -26.51 12.40 19.96
CA TRP A 32 -27.09 12.90 21.20
C TRP A 32 -26.67 12.05 22.39
N GLN A 33 -26.64 12.65 23.58
CA GLN A 33 -26.40 11.95 24.84
C GLN A 33 -27.16 12.65 25.97
N THR A 34 -27.66 11.86 26.91
CA THR A 34 -28.13 12.33 28.22
C THR A 34 -27.75 11.33 29.31
N LYS A 35 -28.06 11.64 30.57
CA LYS A 35 -28.09 10.67 31.67
C LYS A 35 -29.55 10.39 32.03
N ILE A 36 -29.86 9.12 32.29
CA ILE A 36 -31.19 8.71 32.75
C ILE A 36 -31.09 8.00 34.09
N MET A 37 -32.07 8.24 34.95
CA MET A 37 -32.14 7.57 36.25
C MET A 37 -32.30 6.06 36.06
N GLN A 38 -31.51 5.30 36.81
CA GLN A 38 -31.70 3.86 36.88
C GLN A 38 -32.99 3.56 37.63
N ALA A 39 -33.83 2.69 37.08
CA ALA A 39 -35.03 2.24 37.77
C ALA A 39 -34.63 1.50 39.06
N ALA A 40 -35.32 1.79 40.16
CA ALA A 40 -34.96 1.32 41.49
C ALA A 40 -35.02 -0.21 41.65
N ASP A 41 -35.77 -0.88 40.78
CA ASP A 41 -35.94 -2.33 40.71
C ASP A 41 -34.91 -3.04 39.80
N THR A 42 -34.05 -2.29 39.09
CA THR A 42 -33.04 -2.90 38.24
C THR A 42 -31.91 -3.49 39.07
N ASP A 43 -31.75 -4.81 39.01
CA ASP A 43 -30.60 -5.47 39.59
C ASP A 43 -29.35 -5.27 38.73
N ILE A 44 -28.30 -4.70 39.31
CA ILE A 44 -26.99 -4.51 38.68
C ILE A 44 -25.92 -5.44 39.27
N SER A 45 -26.28 -6.40 40.12
CA SER A 45 -25.36 -7.36 40.74
C SER A 45 -24.52 -8.11 39.70
N ALA A 46 -25.13 -8.53 38.58
CA ALA A 46 -24.43 -9.18 37.47
C ALA A 46 -23.31 -8.31 36.86
N LEU A 47 -23.46 -6.98 36.86
CA LEU A 47 -22.42 -6.07 36.37
C LEU A 47 -21.25 -5.98 37.36
N VAL A 48 -21.50 -6.13 38.66
CA VAL A 48 -20.45 -6.22 39.69
C VAL A 48 -19.63 -7.50 39.50
N GLU A 49 -20.29 -8.62 39.23
CA GLU A 49 -19.63 -9.90 38.95
C GLU A 49 -18.79 -9.86 37.66
N ILE A 50 -19.29 -9.17 36.61
CA ILE A 50 -18.52 -8.96 35.38
C ILE A 50 -17.26 -8.12 35.65
N GLU A 51 -17.36 -7.05 36.43
CA GLU A 51 -16.20 -6.22 36.81
C GLU A 51 -15.13 -6.97 37.62
N GLU A 52 -15.50 -8.05 38.32
CA GLU A 52 -14.54 -8.88 39.06
C GLU A 52 -13.72 -9.79 38.16
N ASN A 53 -14.29 -10.19 37.03
CA ASN A 53 -13.69 -11.13 36.08
C ASN A 53 -13.20 -10.46 34.79
N SER A 54 -13.37 -9.14 34.66
CA SER A 54 -13.06 -8.37 33.45
C SER A 54 -12.29 -7.08 33.80
N PRO A 55 -11.34 -6.65 32.95
CA PRO A 55 -10.70 -5.34 33.11
C PRO A 55 -11.65 -4.17 32.80
N HIS A 56 -12.84 -4.42 32.22
CA HIS A 56 -13.79 -3.38 31.87
C HIS A 56 -14.58 -2.91 33.09
N ARG A 57 -14.63 -1.58 33.28
CA ARG A 57 -15.44 -0.92 34.31
C ARG A 57 -16.71 -0.37 33.70
N SER A 58 -17.84 -0.62 34.36
CA SER A 58 -19.10 0.03 34.06
C SER A 58 -19.06 1.51 34.43
N GLU A 59 -19.86 2.33 33.75
CA GLU A 59 -19.98 3.76 34.02
C GLU A 59 -21.39 4.07 34.55
N PHE A 60 -21.47 4.37 35.84
CA PHE A 60 -22.66 4.91 36.50
C PHE A 60 -22.37 6.28 37.08
N PHE A 61 -23.39 7.06 37.37
CA PHE A 61 -23.27 8.35 38.03
C PHE A 61 -24.19 8.38 39.26
N MET A 62 -23.80 9.11 40.30
CA MET A 62 -24.56 9.19 41.56
C MET A 62 -25.73 10.20 41.49
N ASP A 63 -25.85 10.94 40.39
CA ASP A 63 -26.94 11.86 40.09
C ASP A 63 -27.02 12.12 38.56
N LEU A 64 -27.85 13.06 38.11
CA LEU A 64 -28.01 13.40 36.67
C LEU A 64 -27.04 14.46 36.15
N VAL A 65 -26.35 15.19 37.03
CA VAL A 65 -25.56 16.38 36.69
C VAL A 65 -24.05 16.10 36.78
N GLY A 66 -23.63 15.26 37.72
CA GLY A 66 -22.25 14.94 38.00
C GLY A 66 -21.59 14.16 36.87
N ASP A 67 -20.39 14.59 36.49
CA ASP A 67 -19.66 14.06 35.33
C ASP A 67 -18.64 12.98 35.68
N GLN A 68 -18.47 12.68 36.96
CA GLN A 68 -17.54 11.67 37.42
C GLN A 68 -18.24 10.30 37.49
N PRO A 69 -17.86 9.33 36.63
CA PRO A 69 -18.43 8.01 36.69
C PRO A 69 -17.88 7.21 37.87
N VAL A 70 -18.70 6.29 38.38
CA VAL A 70 -18.35 5.28 39.38
C VAL A 70 -18.58 3.89 38.80
N CYS A 71 -17.80 2.90 39.27
CA CYS A 71 -17.92 1.51 38.84
C CYS A 71 -19.22 0.84 39.37
N ALA A 72 -19.59 -0.30 38.79
CA ALA A 72 -20.77 -1.06 39.19
C ALA A 72 -20.75 -1.41 40.69
N ARG A 73 -19.59 -1.80 41.24
CA ARG A 73 -19.48 -2.10 42.68
C ARG A 73 -19.86 -0.92 43.57
N THR A 74 -19.38 0.27 43.23
CA THR A 74 -19.67 1.50 44.00
C THR A 74 -21.13 1.92 43.81
N ALA A 75 -21.62 1.85 42.58
CA ALA A 75 -23.02 2.14 42.27
C ALA A 75 -23.99 1.22 43.02
N TRP A 76 -23.68 -0.08 43.08
CA TRP A 76 -24.48 -1.07 43.79
C TRP A 76 -24.50 -0.83 45.30
N ALA A 77 -23.34 -0.55 45.91
CA ALA A 77 -23.25 -0.21 47.33
C ALA A 77 -24.01 1.08 47.67
N TYR A 78 -23.93 2.09 46.79
CA TYR A 78 -24.65 3.34 46.95
C TYR A 78 -26.17 3.15 46.84
N MET A 79 -26.65 2.37 45.87
CA MET A 79 -28.07 2.00 45.75
C MET A 79 -28.58 1.27 46.98
N LYS A 80 -27.83 0.29 47.51
CA LYS A 80 -28.20 -0.44 48.73
C LYS A 80 -28.29 0.43 49.97
N SER A 81 -27.61 1.58 49.96
CA SER A 81 -27.63 2.58 51.03
C SER A 81 -28.77 3.60 50.88
N GLY A 82 -29.66 3.42 49.90
CA GLY A 82 -30.78 4.34 49.61
C GLY A 82 -30.46 5.45 48.61
N GLY A 83 -29.25 5.44 48.03
CA GLY A 83 -28.87 6.37 46.96
C GLY A 83 -29.53 6.03 45.63
N HIS A 84 -29.65 7.02 44.75
CA HIS A 84 -30.09 6.80 43.38
C HIS A 84 -28.91 6.92 42.42
N ILE A 85 -28.87 6.09 41.38
CA ILE A 85 -27.84 6.17 40.34
C ILE A 85 -28.47 6.49 38.99
N SER A 86 -27.65 7.02 38.08
CA SER A 86 -27.99 7.23 36.69
C SER A 86 -26.94 6.57 35.79
N HIS A 87 -27.26 6.41 34.51
CA HIS A 87 -26.31 5.97 33.49
C HIS A 87 -26.50 6.80 32.22
N SER A 88 -25.45 6.85 31.40
CA SER A 88 -25.49 7.52 30.10
C SER A 88 -26.46 6.81 29.15
N LEU A 89 -27.21 7.56 28.37
CA LEU A 89 -27.98 7.10 27.23
C LEU A 89 -27.51 7.87 26.00
N SER A 90 -26.94 7.18 25.02
CA SER A 90 -26.32 7.79 23.84
C SER A 90 -27.00 7.30 22.57
N VAL A 91 -27.18 8.21 21.62
CA VAL A 91 -27.66 7.91 20.27
C VAL A 91 -26.50 8.07 19.31
N TYR A 92 -26.19 7.00 18.58
CA TYR A 92 -25.13 6.97 17.57
C TYR A 92 -25.72 6.78 16.18
N SER A 93 -25.21 7.56 15.22
CA SER A 93 -25.33 7.28 13.80
C SER A 93 -24.14 6.42 13.39
N CYS A 94 -24.40 5.23 12.87
CA CYS A 94 -23.39 4.27 12.45
C CYS A 94 -23.50 4.05 10.94
N GLN A 95 -22.37 4.20 10.25
CA GLN A 95 -22.23 3.97 8.82
C GLN A 95 -21.11 2.97 8.57
N LEU A 96 -21.40 1.88 7.86
CA LEU A 96 -20.40 0.86 7.59
C LEU A 96 -19.37 1.38 6.58
N ARG A 97 -18.07 1.27 6.91
CA ARG A 97 -16.97 1.53 5.95
C ARG A 97 -17.02 0.47 4.86
N ASN A 98 -16.79 0.87 3.61
CA ASN A 98 -16.68 -0.02 2.45
C ASN A 98 -17.65 -1.24 2.50
N PRO A 99 -18.99 -1.03 2.48
CA PRO A 99 -19.95 -2.06 2.87
C PRO A 99 -19.83 -3.38 2.11
N ASN A 100 -19.50 -3.30 0.82
CA ASN A 100 -19.35 -4.47 -0.04
C ASN A 100 -18.10 -5.29 0.35
N GLN A 101 -17.00 -4.63 0.69
CA GLN A 101 -15.76 -5.24 1.14
C GLN A 101 -15.95 -5.89 2.51
N VAL A 102 -16.54 -5.18 3.46
CA VAL A 102 -16.83 -5.72 4.79
C VAL A 102 -17.77 -6.93 4.72
N LYS A 103 -18.79 -6.86 3.85
CA LYS A 103 -19.67 -8.01 3.59
C LYS A 103 -18.88 -9.24 3.13
N LYS A 104 -17.95 -9.10 2.17
CA LYS A 104 -17.11 -10.20 1.69
C LYS A 104 -16.27 -10.83 2.81
N ILE A 105 -15.67 -10.00 3.68
CA ILE A 105 -14.87 -10.47 4.82
C ILE A 105 -15.74 -11.34 5.74
N PHE A 106 -16.90 -10.82 6.19
CA PHE A 106 -17.76 -11.56 7.10
C PHE A 106 -18.44 -12.77 6.46
N GLU A 107 -18.71 -12.77 5.15
CA GLU A 107 -19.19 -13.96 4.44
C GLU A 107 -18.15 -15.07 4.42
N PHE A 108 -16.87 -14.74 4.22
CA PHE A 108 -15.78 -15.72 4.32
C PHE A 108 -15.63 -16.25 5.75
N LEU A 109 -15.67 -15.37 6.76
CA LEU A 109 -15.49 -15.78 8.15
C LEU A 109 -16.60 -16.69 8.71
N LYS A 110 -17.82 -16.60 8.14
CA LYS A 110 -18.93 -17.49 8.47
C LYS A 110 -18.68 -18.94 8.03
N ASP A 111 -17.78 -19.17 7.07
CA ASP A 111 -17.45 -20.48 6.51
C ASP A 111 -16.30 -21.15 7.29
N GLY A 112 -16.52 -21.41 8.58
CA GLY A 112 -15.60 -22.21 9.41
C GLY A 112 -14.54 -21.44 10.20
N PHE A 113 -14.52 -20.10 10.18
CA PHE A 113 -13.54 -19.27 10.89
C PHE A 113 -14.15 -18.51 12.08
N HIS A 114 -14.92 -19.20 12.93
CA HIS A 114 -15.63 -18.56 14.05
C HIS A 114 -14.69 -17.86 15.06
N GLU A 115 -13.54 -18.45 15.37
CA GLU A 115 -12.55 -17.86 16.29
C GLU A 115 -11.88 -16.60 15.71
N VAL A 116 -11.67 -16.56 14.38
CA VAL A 116 -11.16 -15.37 13.69
C VAL A 116 -12.25 -14.30 13.63
N SER A 117 -13.52 -14.69 13.47
CA SER A 117 -14.66 -13.76 13.43
C SER A 117 -14.88 -13.01 14.75
N SER A 118 -14.60 -13.65 15.89
CA SER A 118 -14.68 -13.00 17.20
C SER A 118 -13.47 -12.11 17.50
N SER A 119 -12.32 -12.35 16.87
CA SER A 119 -11.07 -11.61 17.09
C SER A 119 -10.76 -10.57 16.00
N LEU A 120 -11.52 -10.52 14.91
CA LEU A 120 -11.34 -9.53 13.85
C LEU A 120 -11.57 -8.12 14.40
N ASP A 121 -10.51 -7.32 14.40
CA ASP A 121 -10.53 -5.93 14.80
C ASP A 121 -10.35 -4.99 13.59
N LEU A 122 -11.42 -4.23 13.33
CA LEU A 122 -11.49 -3.16 12.34
C LEU A 122 -11.58 -1.77 13.01
N LEU A 123 -11.07 -1.63 14.24
CA LEU A 123 -10.79 -0.34 14.84
C LEU A 123 -9.59 0.31 14.14
N PHE A 124 -9.71 1.60 13.86
CA PHE A 124 -8.69 2.39 13.18
C PHE A 124 -8.58 3.76 13.83
N ASP A 125 -7.35 4.20 14.08
CA ASP A 125 -7.07 5.57 14.51
C ASP A 125 -7.06 6.55 13.32
N ASP A 126 -6.74 6.06 12.12
CA ASP A 126 -6.63 6.82 10.88
C ASP A 126 -7.49 6.18 9.78
N ASP A 127 -8.31 7.00 9.11
CA ASP A 127 -9.18 6.56 8.02
C ASP A 127 -8.39 5.99 6.83
N SER A 128 -7.17 6.49 6.58
CA SER A 128 -6.31 5.98 5.51
C SER A 128 -5.88 4.52 5.73
N VAL A 129 -5.64 4.12 6.99
CA VAL A 129 -5.34 2.73 7.36
C VAL A 129 -6.57 1.84 7.11
N ALA A 130 -7.77 2.34 7.39
CA ALA A 130 -9.01 1.63 7.12
C ALA A 130 -9.24 1.42 5.61
N ASP A 131 -8.98 2.47 4.83
CA ASP A 131 -9.14 2.49 3.37
C ASP A 131 -8.17 1.54 2.67
N GLU A 132 -7.06 1.15 3.30
CA GLU A 132 -6.13 0.14 2.79
C GLU A 132 -6.43 -1.27 3.35
N LYS A 133 -6.63 -1.39 4.67
CA LYS A 133 -6.80 -2.70 5.35
C LYS A 133 -8.08 -3.40 4.90
N ILE A 134 -9.21 -2.68 4.82
CA ILE A 134 -10.52 -3.29 4.52
C ILE A 134 -10.54 -3.88 3.10
N PRO A 135 -10.12 -3.15 2.04
CA PRO A 135 -10.01 -3.73 0.70
C PRO A 135 -9.05 -4.91 0.64
N PHE A 136 -7.89 -4.83 1.30
CA PHE A 136 -6.95 -5.95 1.32
C PHE A 136 -7.53 -7.19 2.00
N LEU A 137 -8.17 -7.06 3.16
CA LEU A 137 -8.82 -8.18 3.84
C LEU A 137 -9.93 -8.81 2.98
N ALA A 138 -10.70 -7.99 2.26
CA ALA A 138 -11.71 -8.50 1.34
C ALA A 138 -11.09 -9.24 0.14
N TYR A 139 -9.98 -8.73 -0.39
CA TYR A 139 -9.18 -9.42 -1.41
C TYR A 139 -8.63 -10.75 -0.90
N LEU A 140 -8.02 -10.75 0.29
CA LEU A 140 -7.44 -11.93 0.92
C LEU A 140 -8.52 -13.00 1.16
N ALA A 141 -9.69 -12.62 1.66
CA ALA A 141 -10.83 -13.51 1.83
C ALA A 141 -11.25 -14.18 0.50
N SER A 142 -11.32 -13.43 -0.59
CA SER A 142 -11.58 -13.99 -1.92
C SER A 142 -10.45 -14.90 -2.39
N PHE A 143 -9.19 -14.47 -2.24
CA PHE A 143 -8.02 -15.24 -2.62
C PHE A 143 -7.95 -16.60 -1.92
N LEU A 144 -8.16 -16.63 -0.60
CA LEU A 144 -8.15 -17.85 0.20
C LEU A 144 -9.34 -18.78 -0.10
N LYS A 145 -10.49 -18.20 -0.46
CA LYS A 145 -11.68 -18.97 -0.86
C LYS A 145 -11.46 -19.67 -2.20
N ASP A 146 -10.86 -18.97 -3.16
CA ASP A 146 -10.67 -19.45 -4.52
C ASP A 146 -9.45 -20.37 -4.65
N ASN A 147 -8.39 -20.12 -3.87
CA ASN A 147 -7.13 -20.89 -3.91
C ASN A 147 -6.98 -21.79 -2.69
N LYS A 148 -7.68 -22.94 -2.69
CA LYS A 148 -7.59 -23.93 -1.60
C LYS A 148 -6.20 -24.55 -1.43
N THR A 149 -5.40 -24.59 -2.49
CA THR A 149 -4.00 -25.03 -2.45
C THR A 149 -3.12 -23.81 -2.53
N ASN A 150 -2.42 -23.48 -1.45
CA ASN A 150 -1.42 -22.42 -1.46
C ASN A 150 -0.20 -22.89 -2.27
N PRO A 151 0.04 -22.38 -3.50
CA PRO A 151 1.15 -22.87 -4.30
C PRO A 151 2.46 -22.42 -3.67
N CYS A 152 3.45 -23.32 -3.62
CA CYS A 152 4.82 -22.93 -3.30
C CYS A 152 5.33 -21.99 -4.40
N GLU A 153 5.49 -20.71 -4.07
CA GLU A 153 6.06 -19.72 -4.98
C GLU A 153 7.51 -20.07 -5.34
N PRO A 154 7.99 -19.67 -6.53
CA PRO A 154 9.37 -19.91 -6.91
C PRO A 154 10.32 -19.16 -5.96
N PRO A 155 11.58 -19.60 -5.81
CA PRO A 155 12.49 -19.00 -4.82
C PRO A 155 12.75 -17.50 -5.03
N ALA A 156 12.70 -17.02 -6.28
CA ALA A 156 12.80 -15.60 -6.60
C ALA A 156 11.58 -14.76 -6.20
N GLY A 157 10.49 -15.38 -5.74
CA GLY A 157 9.21 -14.75 -5.44
C GLY A 157 8.19 -14.86 -6.58
N CYS A 158 6.93 -14.59 -6.23
CA CYS A 158 5.76 -14.68 -7.09
C CYS A 158 5.96 -13.91 -8.39
N LEU A 159 5.69 -14.57 -9.52
CA LEU A 159 5.82 -13.96 -10.83
C LEU A 159 4.92 -12.72 -10.97
N ASN A 160 3.70 -12.79 -10.43
CA ASN A 160 2.77 -11.66 -10.45
C ASN A 160 3.33 -10.47 -9.67
N PHE A 161 3.84 -10.70 -8.46
CA PHE A 161 4.45 -9.65 -7.64
C PHE A 161 5.66 -9.02 -8.33
N ARG A 162 6.57 -9.84 -8.89
CA ARG A 162 7.73 -9.34 -9.64
C ARG A 162 7.34 -8.51 -10.87
N ASN A 163 6.29 -8.92 -11.59
CA ASN A 163 5.76 -8.15 -12.72
C ASN A 163 5.17 -6.81 -12.26
N LEU A 164 4.51 -6.76 -11.11
CA LEU A 164 3.99 -5.53 -10.53
C LEU A 164 5.12 -4.57 -10.12
N VAL A 165 6.19 -5.06 -9.50
CA VAL A 165 7.39 -4.27 -9.19
C VAL A 165 8.02 -3.71 -10.48
N ALA A 166 8.21 -4.55 -11.49
CA ALA A 166 8.75 -4.12 -12.78
C ALA A 166 7.84 -3.08 -13.46
N GLY A 167 6.52 -3.28 -13.41
CA GLY A 167 5.52 -2.34 -13.90
C GLY A 167 5.60 -0.99 -13.19
N PHE A 168 5.69 -0.99 -11.85
CA PHE A 168 5.83 0.22 -11.05
C PHE A 168 7.09 1.01 -11.41
N MET A 169 8.25 0.32 -11.46
CA MET A 169 9.52 0.94 -11.83
C MET A 169 9.48 1.54 -13.25
N LYS A 170 8.80 0.89 -14.19
CA LYS A 170 8.62 1.40 -15.55
C LYS A 170 7.69 2.62 -15.59
N CYS A 171 6.53 2.53 -14.94
CA CYS A 171 5.48 3.55 -14.99
C CYS A 171 5.83 4.83 -14.22
N TYR A 172 6.42 4.70 -13.04
CA TYR A 172 6.68 5.82 -12.13
C TYR A 172 8.11 6.34 -12.17
N HIS A 173 9.07 5.47 -12.50
CA HIS A 173 10.48 5.82 -12.47
C HIS A 173 11.16 5.74 -13.85
N HIS A 174 10.44 5.33 -14.89
CA HIS A 174 10.96 5.18 -16.26
C HIS A 174 12.13 4.19 -16.36
N ILE A 175 12.15 3.19 -15.48
CA ILE A 175 13.17 2.15 -15.41
C ILE A 175 12.60 0.89 -16.09
N SER A 176 13.08 0.56 -17.29
CA SER A 176 12.68 -0.65 -18.02
C SER A 176 13.23 -1.91 -17.36
N LEU A 177 12.41 -2.63 -16.58
CA LEU A 177 12.74 -3.91 -15.95
C LEU A 177 11.83 -5.01 -16.48
N THR A 178 12.30 -6.26 -16.40
CA THR A 178 11.45 -7.46 -16.47
C THR A 178 11.40 -8.11 -15.09
N SER A 179 10.52 -9.09 -14.90
CA SER A 179 10.47 -9.87 -13.65
C SER A 179 11.74 -10.67 -13.38
N ASP A 180 12.58 -10.93 -14.39
CA ASP A 180 13.87 -11.61 -14.22
C ASP A 180 14.94 -10.73 -13.56
N ASN A 181 14.75 -9.40 -13.60
CA ASN A 181 15.63 -8.46 -12.90
C ASN A 181 15.33 -8.34 -11.40
N VAL A 182 14.26 -8.98 -10.91
CA VAL A 182 13.75 -8.79 -9.54
C VAL A 182 13.81 -10.11 -8.77
N VAL A 183 14.40 -10.07 -7.57
CA VAL A 183 14.42 -11.20 -6.62
C VAL A 183 13.83 -10.74 -5.29
N VAL A 184 12.84 -11.47 -4.76
CA VAL A 184 12.06 -11.08 -3.58
C VAL A 184 12.55 -11.82 -2.33
N PHE A 185 12.63 -11.11 -1.22
CA PHE A 185 13.09 -11.60 0.08
C PHE A 185 12.08 -11.27 1.20
N PRO A 186 12.04 -12.08 2.27
CA PRO A 186 11.18 -11.83 3.43
C PRO A 186 11.45 -10.50 4.14
N SER A 187 12.70 -10.03 4.13
CA SER A 187 13.09 -8.77 4.78
C SER A 187 14.38 -8.22 4.21
N ARG A 188 14.65 -6.95 4.51
CA ARG A 188 15.90 -6.26 4.19
C ARG A 188 17.11 -7.00 4.76
N ALA A 189 17.01 -7.45 6.01
CA ALA A 189 18.05 -8.21 6.69
C ALA A 189 18.35 -9.54 5.97
N VAL A 190 17.30 -10.27 5.59
CA VAL A 190 17.46 -11.55 4.88
C VAL A 190 18.09 -11.33 3.50
N ALA A 191 17.69 -10.29 2.76
CA ALA A 191 18.30 -9.96 1.46
C ALA A 191 19.80 -9.66 1.60
N LEU A 192 20.17 -8.88 2.62
CA LEU A 192 21.55 -8.53 2.90
C LEU A 192 22.40 -9.76 3.27
N GLU A 193 21.92 -10.60 4.19
CA GLU A 193 22.63 -11.83 4.57
C GLU A 193 22.82 -12.76 3.37
N ASN A 194 21.79 -12.93 2.54
CA ASN A 194 21.87 -13.76 1.33
C ASN A 194 22.94 -13.21 0.36
N ALA A 195 22.98 -11.89 0.15
CA ALA A 195 23.98 -11.28 -0.72
C ALA A 195 25.41 -11.49 -0.19
N LEU A 196 25.63 -11.29 1.11
CA LEU A 196 26.95 -11.48 1.72
C LEU A 196 27.39 -12.96 1.70
N GLN A 197 26.48 -13.90 1.94
CA GLN A 197 26.78 -15.34 1.82
C GLN A 197 27.06 -15.75 0.37
N LEU A 198 26.26 -15.26 -0.59
CA LEU A 198 26.47 -15.54 -2.00
C LEU A 198 27.87 -15.14 -2.47
N PHE A 199 28.32 -13.95 -2.09
CA PHE A 199 29.64 -13.45 -2.50
C PHE A 199 30.78 -13.94 -1.60
N SER A 200 30.47 -14.38 -0.37
CA SER A 200 31.42 -14.83 0.65
C SER A 200 32.70 -13.98 0.73
N PRO A 201 32.57 -12.64 0.91
CA PRO A 201 33.72 -11.76 0.81
C PRO A 201 34.66 -11.93 2.01
N ALA A 202 35.96 -11.89 1.75
CA ALA A 202 36.99 -11.79 2.78
C ALA A 202 36.85 -10.49 3.59
N LEU A 203 36.48 -9.40 2.90
CA LEU A 203 36.18 -8.11 3.49
C LEU A 203 34.98 -7.48 2.79
N ALA A 204 33.96 -7.16 3.58
CA ALA A 204 32.83 -6.33 3.20
C ALA A 204 32.77 -5.06 4.05
N ILE A 205 32.33 -3.97 3.44
CA ILE A 205 31.98 -2.74 4.14
C ILE A 205 30.47 -2.60 4.11
N VAL A 206 29.84 -2.37 5.27
CA VAL A 206 28.38 -2.31 5.41
C VAL A 206 27.98 -1.09 6.21
N ASP A 207 26.96 -0.36 5.75
CA ASP A 207 26.35 0.77 6.47
C ASP A 207 26.00 0.36 7.92
N GLU A 208 26.39 1.20 8.88
CA GLU A 208 26.20 0.96 10.32
C GLU A 208 24.75 0.63 10.73
N HIS A 209 23.75 1.13 10.00
CA HIS A 209 22.34 0.88 10.31
C HIS A 209 21.91 -0.54 9.93
N LEU A 210 22.63 -1.16 8.99
CA LEU A 210 22.32 -2.47 8.46
C LEU A 210 23.08 -3.59 9.19
N THR A 211 24.16 -3.28 9.91
CA THR A 211 24.98 -4.29 10.60
C THR A 211 24.30 -4.92 11.81
N ARG A 212 23.30 -4.24 12.40
CA ARG A 212 22.56 -4.73 13.58
C ARG A 212 21.90 -6.10 13.37
N HIS A 213 21.54 -6.40 12.12
CA HIS A 213 20.88 -7.64 11.75
C HIS A 213 21.84 -8.73 11.30
N LEU A 214 23.13 -8.43 11.18
CA LEU A 214 24.12 -9.39 10.71
C LEU A 214 24.58 -10.33 11.83
N PRO A 215 25.02 -11.55 11.48
CA PRO A 215 25.66 -12.46 12.43
C PRO A 215 26.84 -11.78 13.15
N LYS A 216 26.79 -11.74 14.49
CA LYS A 216 27.83 -11.11 15.33
C LYS A 216 29.25 -11.63 15.04
N GLN A 217 29.37 -12.86 14.57
CA GLN A 217 30.64 -13.44 14.17
C GLN A 217 31.30 -12.71 13.00
N TRP A 218 30.52 -12.18 12.05
CA TRP A 218 31.04 -11.43 10.89
C TRP A 218 31.59 -10.05 11.26
N LEU A 219 31.09 -9.47 12.36
CA LEU A 219 31.56 -8.19 12.90
C LEU A 219 32.80 -8.36 13.80
N ARG A 220 32.97 -9.56 14.38
CA ARG A 220 34.10 -9.89 15.27
C ARG A 220 35.30 -10.48 14.52
N SER A 221 35.09 -11.03 13.33
CA SER A 221 36.10 -11.61 12.45
C SER A 221 36.95 -10.54 11.74
N LEU A 222 37.57 -9.64 12.52
CA LEU A 222 38.71 -8.87 12.04
C LEU A 222 40.00 -9.58 12.46
N ALA A 223 40.13 -10.85 12.07
CA ALA A 223 41.43 -11.51 12.09
C ALA A 223 42.22 -11.01 10.87
N ILE A 224 42.82 -9.83 11.03
CA ILE A 224 43.94 -9.36 10.21
C ILE A 224 45.19 -10.25 10.48
N GLU A 225 45.15 -11.08 11.53
CA GLU A 225 46.21 -12.02 11.91
C GLU A 225 45.87 -13.46 11.47
N GLU A 226 46.69 -13.95 10.55
CA GLU A 226 46.94 -15.34 10.11
C GLU A 226 45.77 -16.33 10.13
N ARG A 227 45.22 -16.58 8.93
CA ARG A 227 44.29 -17.67 8.62
C ARG A 227 44.96 -19.04 8.82
N ALA A 228 44.96 -19.56 10.04
CA ALA A 228 45.45 -20.91 10.35
C ALA A 228 44.39 -22.01 10.15
N ASP A 229 43.10 -21.67 10.08
CA ASP A 229 42.02 -22.64 9.87
C ASP A 229 41.17 -22.20 8.67
N GLY A 230 41.12 -23.03 7.62
CA GLY A 230 40.49 -22.77 6.33
C GLY A 230 38.95 -22.66 6.33
N LYS A 231 38.37 -21.92 7.28
CA LYS A 231 36.95 -21.53 7.26
C LYS A 231 36.80 -20.17 6.59
N ASP A 232 36.03 -20.13 5.50
CA ASP A 232 35.58 -18.91 4.83
C ASP A 232 34.76 -18.05 5.79
N THR A 233 35.44 -17.17 6.51
CA THR A 233 34.83 -16.32 7.53
C THR A 233 34.67 -14.93 6.94
N ILE A 234 33.43 -14.54 6.66
CA ILE A 234 33.09 -13.21 6.16
C ILE A 234 33.51 -12.18 7.21
N GLY A 235 34.32 -11.19 6.82
CA GLY A 235 34.69 -10.05 7.65
C GLY A 235 33.90 -8.80 7.25
N VAL A 236 33.22 -8.16 8.20
CA VAL A 236 32.41 -6.96 7.98
C VAL A 236 32.96 -5.80 8.80
N ILE A 237 33.16 -4.66 8.14
CA ILE A 237 33.47 -3.38 8.78
C ILE A 237 32.28 -2.45 8.61
N GLU A 238 31.92 -1.77 9.69
CA GLU A 238 30.89 -0.72 9.70
C GLU A 238 31.37 0.52 8.96
N ALA A 239 30.51 1.07 8.11
CA ALA A 239 30.77 2.31 7.39
C ALA A 239 29.78 3.42 7.72
N PRO A 240 30.25 4.68 7.66
CA PRO A 240 29.38 5.84 7.72
C PRO A 240 28.49 5.91 6.48
N ARG A 241 27.33 6.53 6.66
CA ARG A 241 26.31 6.67 5.63
C ARG A 241 26.58 7.78 4.60
N GLN A 242 27.51 8.68 4.89
CA GLN A 242 27.90 9.77 3.99
C GLN A 242 28.78 9.26 2.86
N SER A 243 28.42 9.56 1.62
CA SER A 243 29.07 9.01 0.43
C SER A 243 30.57 9.33 0.33
N ASP A 244 31.00 10.56 0.66
CA ASP A 244 32.41 10.96 0.60
C ASP A 244 33.32 10.13 1.51
N LEU A 245 32.89 9.92 2.77
CA LEU A 245 33.63 9.11 3.75
C LEU A 245 33.67 7.64 3.34
N LEU A 246 32.54 7.13 2.83
CA LEU A 246 32.46 5.76 2.33
C LEU A 246 33.40 5.55 1.13
N ILE A 247 33.48 6.52 0.19
CA ILE A 247 34.40 6.46 -0.95
C ILE A 247 35.85 6.40 -0.49
N GLU A 248 36.22 7.18 0.53
CA GLU A 248 37.56 7.12 1.12
C GLU A 248 37.87 5.71 1.66
N LEU A 249 36.95 5.12 2.43
CA LEU A 249 37.08 3.77 2.96
C LEU A 249 37.21 2.71 1.86
N ILE A 250 36.38 2.79 0.82
CA ILE A 250 36.43 1.87 -0.33
C ILE A 250 37.82 1.90 -0.99
N ARG A 251 38.36 3.10 -1.23
CA ARG A 251 39.67 3.26 -1.88
C ARG A 251 40.83 2.77 -1.01
N LYS A 252 40.74 2.94 0.31
CA LYS A 252 41.79 2.53 1.25
C LYS A 252 41.77 1.04 1.56
N LEU A 253 40.60 0.49 1.83
CA LEU A 253 40.43 -0.88 2.33
C LEU A 253 40.21 -1.91 1.21
N LYS A 254 39.83 -1.44 0.01
CA LYS A 254 39.60 -2.27 -1.18
C LYS A 254 38.72 -3.50 -0.92
N PRO A 255 37.50 -3.33 -0.36
CA PRO A 255 36.62 -4.44 -0.03
C PRO A 255 36.13 -5.16 -1.30
N GLN A 256 35.71 -6.42 -1.15
CA GLN A 256 35.11 -7.16 -2.26
C GLN A 256 33.64 -6.81 -2.44
N VAL A 257 32.93 -6.52 -1.35
CA VAL A 257 31.52 -6.14 -1.35
C VAL A 257 31.33 -4.87 -0.52
N VAL A 258 30.53 -3.95 -1.03
CA VAL A 258 30.11 -2.72 -0.35
C VAL A 258 28.60 -2.73 -0.27
N VAL A 259 28.06 -2.54 0.93
CA VAL A 259 26.63 -2.37 1.18
C VAL A 259 26.43 -0.97 1.74
N ALA A 260 25.81 -0.11 0.94
CA ALA A 260 25.69 1.31 1.25
C ALA A 260 24.23 1.72 1.40
N GLY A 261 23.90 2.44 2.46
CA GLY A 261 22.71 3.30 2.47
C GLY A 261 23.03 4.65 1.84
N MET A 262 22.01 5.50 1.73
CA MET A 262 22.18 6.90 1.31
C MET A 262 21.68 7.83 2.41
N ALA A 263 22.43 8.89 2.71
CA ALA A 263 21.94 9.97 3.57
C ALA A 263 20.78 10.71 2.89
N GLN A 264 19.85 11.27 3.68
CA GLN A 264 18.59 11.83 3.17
C GLN A 264 18.81 12.95 2.13
N PHE A 265 19.82 13.80 2.31
CA PHE A 265 20.13 14.88 1.36
C PHE A 265 20.81 14.38 0.08
N GLU A 266 21.61 13.30 0.17
CA GLU A 266 22.30 12.69 -0.98
C GLU A 266 21.35 11.85 -1.83
N ALA A 267 20.28 11.32 -1.23
CA ALA A 267 19.32 10.45 -1.89
C ALA A 267 18.45 11.16 -2.93
N ILE A 268 18.47 12.50 -3.03
CA ILE A 268 17.61 13.27 -3.94
C ILE A 268 18.22 13.38 -5.35
N THR A 269 19.55 13.47 -5.46
CA THR A 269 20.28 13.69 -6.71
C THR A 269 21.16 12.50 -7.08
N SER A 270 21.51 12.35 -8.36
CA SER A 270 22.34 11.23 -8.83
C SER A 270 23.84 11.40 -8.54
N ALA A 271 24.30 12.56 -8.04
CA ALA A 271 25.72 12.87 -7.92
C ALA A 271 26.49 11.90 -7.00
N ALA A 272 25.99 11.68 -5.78
CA ALA A 272 26.59 10.76 -4.83
C ALA A 272 26.60 9.30 -5.36
N VAL A 273 25.53 8.90 -6.05
CA VAL A 273 25.40 7.57 -6.67
C VAL A 273 26.46 7.37 -7.74
N VAL A 274 26.66 8.36 -8.63
CA VAL A 274 27.69 8.30 -9.68
C VAL A 274 29.08 8.16 -9.08
N ASN A 275 29.38 8.93 -8.02
CA ASN A 275 30.69 8.87 -7.35
C ASN A 275 30.94 7.51 -6.69
N LEU A 276 29.93 6.95 -6.00
CA LEU A 276 30.01 5.61 -5.39
C LEU A 276 30.20 4.51 -6.44
N LEU A 277 29.45 4.60 -7.56
CA LEU A 277 29.58 3.66 -8.68
C LEU A 277 30.97 3.69 -9.31
N SER A 278 31.56 4.88 -9.46
CA SER A 278 32.93 5.03 -9.97
C SER A 278 33.93 4.41 -8.99
N ALA A 279 33.86 4.79 -7.71
CA ALA A 279 34.82 4.33 -6.70
C ALA A 279 34.80 2.79 -6.53
N THR A 280 33.62 2.18 -6.53
CA THR A 280 33.48 0.73 -6.46
C THR A 280 33.99 0.03 -7.71
N LYS A 281 33.72 0.60 -8.89
CA LYS A 281 34.24 0.07 -10.15
C LYS A 281 35.77 0.12 -10.23
N ASP A 282 36.38 1.23 -9.80
CA ASP A 282 37.84 1.42 -9.82
C ASP A 282 38.57 0.38 -8.95
N VAL A 283 37.96 -0.01 -7.84
CA VAL A 283 38.49 -1.02 -6.91
C VAL A 283 38.15 -2.44 -7.35
N GLY A 284 37.10 -2.62 -8.16
CA GLY A 284 36.55 -3.93 -8.51
C GLY A 284 35.60 -4.51 -7.44
N SER A 285 35.06 -3.66 -6.57
CA SER A 285 34.07 -4.05 -5.56
C SER A 285 32.67 -4.21 -6.16
N ARG A 286 31.89 -5.17 -5.67
CA ARG A 286 30.44 -5.21 -5.91
C ARG A 286 29.72 -4.24 -4.98
N LEU A 287 28.72 -3.52 -5.50
CA LEU A 287 27.91 -2.59 -4.73
C LEU A 287 26.49 -3.12 -4.55
N LEU A 288 26.01 -3.18 -3.31
CA LEU A 288 24.60 -3.34 -2.97
C LEU A 288 24.12 -2.02 -2.36
N LEU A 289 23.28 -1.29 -3.08
CA LEU A 289 22.82 0.03 -2.66
C LEU A 289 21.41 -0.07 -2.06
N ASP A 290 21.28 0.16 -0.76
CA ASP A 290 20.01 0.17 -0.04
C ASP A 290 19.29 1.51 -0.20
N ILE A 291 18.12 1.48 -0.85
CA ILE A 291 17.24 2.63 -1.01
C ILE A 291 15.93 2.47 -0.23
N SER A 292 15.82 1.49 0.68
CA SER A 292 14.58 1.16 1.39
C SER A 292 13.93 2.37 2.07
N GLU A 293 14.71 3.21 2.75
CA GLU A 293 14.20 4.42 3.41
C GLU A 293 13.72 5.50 2.43
N HIS A 294 14.22 5.47 1.20
CA HIS A 294 13.97 6.45 0.14
C HIS A 294 13.02 5.94 -0.95
N LEU A 295 12.53 4.71 -0.80
CA LEU A 295 11.47 4.15 -1.64
C LEU A 295 10.12 4.58 -1.09
N GLU A 296 9.23 5.03 -1.97
CA GLU A 296 7.90 5.51 -1.62
C GLU A 296 6.90 4.90 -2.59
N LEU A 297 5.96 4.12 -2.05
CA LEU A 297 4.83 3.61 -2.80
C LEU A 297 3.74 4.66 -2.80
N SER A 298 3.75 5.52 -3.82
CA SER A 298 2.81 6.63 -3.94
C SER A 298 2.54 6.92 -5.41
N SER A 299 1.37 7.52 -5.68
CA SER A 299 1.05 8.08 -6.99
C SER A 299 1.87 9.34 -7.31
N LEU A 300 2.51 9.94 -6.30
CA LEU A 300 3.38 11.11 -6.40
C LEU A 300 4.73 10.82 -5.70
N PRO A 301 5.53 9.86 -6.21
CA PRO A 301 6.75 9.45 -5.53
C PRO A 301 7.77 10.60 -5.52
N ARG A 302 8.44 10.78 -4.38
CA ARG A 302 9.53 11.76 -4.26
C ARG A 302 10.69 11.46 -5.21
N SER A 303 11.46 12.51 -5.49
CA SER A 303 12.70 12.39 -6.25
C SER A 303 13.69 11.48 -5.53
N ASN A 304 14.16 10.45 -6.23
CA ASN A 304 15.21 9.55 -5.77
C ASN A 304 16.37 9.53 -6.79
N GLY A 305 17.57 9.89 -6.35
CA GLY A 305 18.78 10.01 -7.15
C GLY A 305 19.25 8.70 -7.77
N VAL A 306 19.06 7.59 -7.05
CA VAL A 306 19.37 6.24 -7.56
C VAL A 306 18.42 5.88 -8.68
N LEU A 307 17.12 6.04 -8.47
CA LEU A 307 16.11 5.74 -9.50
C LEU A 307 16.26 6.66 -10.73
N LYS A 308 16.55 7.95 -10.52
CA LYS A 308 16.87 8.90 -11.61
C LYS A 308 18.09 8.48 -12.42
N TYR A 309 19.14 8.00 -11.75
CA TYR A 309 20.33 7.49 -12.43
C TYR A 309 19.98 6.27 -13.30
N LEU A 310 19.20 5.32 -12.76
CA LEU A 310 18.79 4.10 -13.47
C LEU A 310 17.85 4.34 -14.65
N ALA A 311 17.11 5.45 -14.65
CA ALA A 311 16.21 5.82 -15.74
C ALA A 311 16.97 6.33 -16.99
N GLY A 312 18.10 7.02 -16.78
CA GLY A 312 18.84 7.69 -17.86
C GLY A 312 20.13 6.99 -18.31
N ASN A 313 20.59 5.95 -17.60
CA ASN A 313 21.89 5.33 -17.85
C ASN A 313 21.78 3.82 -18.03
N SER A 314 22.75 3.25 -18.76
CA SER A 314 22.98 1.81 -18.72
C SER A 314 23.37 1.41 -17.30
N ARG A 315 22.74 0.35 -16.81
CA ARG A 315 22.87 -0.03 -15.42
C ARG A 315 24.20 -0.77 -15.20
N PRO A 316 24.92 -0.51 -14.11
CA PRO A 316 26.22 -1.12 -13.86
C PRO A 316 26.07 -2.60 -13.49
N SER A 317 26.81 -3.50 -14.16
CA SER A 317 26.77 -4.94 -13.89
C SER A 317 27.31 -5.34 -12.51
N HIS A 318 28.13 -4.50 -11.89
CA HIS A 318 28.68 -4.73 -10.55
C HIS A 318 27.77 -4.22 -9.42
N THR A 319 26.58 -3.71 -9.75
CA THR A 319 25.67 -3.08 -8.79
C THR A 319 24.32 -3.80 -8.72
N ALA A 320 23.81 -3.98 -7.51
CA ALA A 320 22.44 -4.37 -7.23
C ALA A 320 21.78 -3.33 -6.31
N ILE A 321 20.47 -3.13 -6.46
CA ILE A 321 19.70 -2.17 -5.67
C ILE A 321 18.79 -2.94 -4.72
N LEU A 322 18.92 -2.67 -3.43
CA LEU A 322 18.07 -3.25 -2.39
C LEU A 322 16.93 -2.28 -2.07
N CYS A 323 15.71 -2.80 -2.14
CA CYS A 323 14.47 -2.09 -1.88
C CYS A 323 13.66 -2.88 -0.85
N SER A 324 13.40 -2.32 0.32
CA SER A 324 12.48 -2.90 1.31
C SER A 324 11.28 -2.00 1.56
N LEU A 325 10.11 -2.62 1.69
CA LEU A 325 8.83 -1.97 1.93
C LEU A 325 8.64 -1.78 3.44
N VAL A 326 9.39 -0.82 4.01
CA VAL A 326 9.51 -0.63 5.47
C VAL A 326 8.56 0.41 6.06
N LYS A 327 7.74 1.07 5.24
CA LYS A 327 6.86 2.18 5.65
C LYS A 327 5.41 1.76 5.89
N ASN A 328 5.19 0.48 6.17
CA ASN A 328 3.86 -0.09 6.35
C ASN A 328 3.27 0.32 7.71
N GLN A 329 2.16 1.05 7.66
CA GLN A 329 1.41 1.45 8.85
C GLN A 329 0.26 0.47 9.18
N VAL A 330 -0.20 -0.30 8.21
CA VAL A 330 -1.31 -1.24 8.37
C VAL A 330 -0.87 -2.53 9.06
N TYR A 331 0.28 -3.07 8.66
CA TYR A 331 0.88 -4.29 9.20
C TYR A 331 2.39 -4.08 9.43
N PRO A 332 2.80 -3.40 10.52
CA PRO A 332 4.21 -3.08 10.77
C PRO A 332 5.15 -4.28 10.88
N ASP A 333 4.60 -5.46 11.14
CA ASP A 333 5.27 -6.75 11.21
C ASP A 333 5.46 -7.43 9.84
N LEU A 334 4.69 -7.03 8.82
CA LEU A 334 4.85 -7.52 7.46
C LEU A 334 5.93 -6.75 6.72
N GLU A 335 7.08 -7.40 6.50
CA GLU A 335 8.14 -6.89 5.63
C GLU A 335 8.19 -7.69 4.32
N VAL A 336 8.54 -7.00 3.22
CA VAL A 336 8.99 -7.61 1.97
C VAL A 336 10.11 -6.75 1.42
N ALA A 337 11.22 -7.36 1.06
CA ALA A 337 12.28 -6.73 0.32
C ALA A 337 12.42 -7.33 -1.07
N PHE A 338 13.03 -6.59 -1.98
CA PHE A 338 13.40 -7.07 -3.29
C PHE A 338 14.71 -6.44 -3.74
N VAL A 339 15.48 -7.21 -4.49
CA VAL A 339 16.73 -6.77 -5.10
C VAL A 339 16.51 -6.63 -6.60
N ILE A 340 16.96 -5.51 -7.15
CA ILE A 340 16.98 -5.24 -8.59
C ILE A 340 18.42 -5.37 -9.09
N SER A 341 18.64 -6.20 -10.11
CA SER A 341 19.93 -6.36 -10.78
C SER A 341 19.76 -6.62 -12.28
N GLU A 342 20.68 -6.08 -13.09
CA GLU A 342 20.78 -6.44 -14.52
C GLU A 342 21.59 -7.70 -14.77
N ASP A 343 22.45 -8.05 -13.82
CA ASP A 343 23.22 -9.28 -13.92
C ASP A 343 22.28 -10.46 -13.62
N GLY A 344 21.77 -11.07 -14.69
CA GLY A 344 20.90 -12.24 -14.61
C GLY A 344 21.57 -13.42 -13.90
N ALA A 345 22.90 -13.52 -13.90
CA ALA A 345 23.64 -14.52 -13.12
C ALA A 345 23.53 -14.22 -11.62
N VAL A 346 23.60 -12.95 -11.20
CA VAL A 346 23.38 -12.54 -9.80
C VAL A 346 21.93 -12.82 -9.38
N CYS A 347 20.94 -12.46 -10.19
CA CYS A 347 19.53 -12.76 -9.87
C CYS A 347 19.29 -14.26 -9.70
N LYS A 348 19.82 -15.07 -10.62
CA LYS A 348 19.72 -16.52 -10.56
C LYS A 348 20.41 -17.09 -9.32
N ALA A 349 21.62 -16.62 -9.03
CA ALA A 349 22.38 -17.09 -7.88
C ALA A 349 21.70 -16.72 -6.55
N LEU A 350 21.20 -15.49 -6.42
CA LEU A 350 20.41 -15.06 -5.25
C LEU A 350 19.16 -15.93 -5.08
N SER A 351 18.43 -16.22 -6.16
CA SER A 351 17.28 -17.12 -6.13
C SER A 351 17.65 -18.53 -5.66
N GLN A 352 18.80 -19.05 -6.07
CA GLN A 352 19.30 -20.37 -5.62
C GLN A 352 19.71 -20.35 -4.15
N THR A 353 20.34 -19.26 -3.68
CA THR A 353 20.68 -19.10 -2.27
C THR A 353 19.43 -19.07 -1.37
N ILE A 354 18.35 -18.40 -1.80
CA ILE A 354 17.07 -18.43 -1.09
C ILE A 354 16.53 -19.86 -0.94
N GLU A 355 16.62 -20.65 -2.01
CA GLU A 355 16.15 -22.03 -2.00
C GLU A 355 16.99 -22.92 -1.07
N LEU A 356 18.32 -22.81 -1.14
CA LEU A 356 19.25 -23.57 -0.30
C LEU A 356 19.12 -23.24 1.19
N LEU A 357 18.83 -21.98 1.52
CA LEU A 357 18.67 -21.52 2.90
C LEU A 357 17.23 -21.64 3.41
N GLU A 358 16.30 -22.12 2.58
CA GLU A 358 14.85 -22.20 2.88
C GLU A 358 14.22 -20.84 3.29
N ARG A 359 14.77 -19.73 2.79
CA ARG A 359 14.38 -18.36 3.18
C ARG A 359 13.30 -17.75 2.26
N ARG A 360 12.28 -18.55 1.92
CA ARG A 360 11.22 -18.11 0.98
C ARG A 360 10.36 -16.99 1.58
N THR A 361 9.96 -16.05 0.73
CA THR A 361 9.05 -14.96 1.11
C THR A 361 7.63 -15.48 1.24
N SER A 362 6.92 -15.05 2.30
CA SER A 362 5.51 -15.36 2.51
C SER A 362 4.67 -14.95 1.28
N VAL A 363 3.79 -15.86 0.86
CA VAL A 363 2.84 -15.63 -0.24
C VAL A 363 1.88 -14.50 0.14
N ILE A 364 1.38 -14.50 1.37
CA ILE A 364 0.44 -13.48 1.87
C ILE A 364 1.08 -12.09 1.86
N SER A 365 2.35 -11.97 2.27
CA SER A 365 3.05 -10.68 2.27
C SER A 365 3.23 -10.13 0.85
N GLN A 366 3.55 -11.00 -0.12
CA GLN A 366 3.63 -10.62 -1.53
C GLN A 366 2.27 -10.23 -2.12
N HIS A 367 1.19 -10.89 -1.70
CA HIS A 367 -0.17 -10.52 -2.11
C HIS A 367 -0.60 -9.16 -1.56
N TYR A 368 -0.26 -8.86 -0.31
CA TYR A 368 -0.52 -7.56 0.31
C TYR A 368 0.19 -6.42 -0.42
N TYR A 369 1.52 -6.47 -0.53
CA TYR A 369 2.22 -5.43 -1.26
C TYR A 369 1.89 -5.45 -2.76
N GLY A 370 1.56 -6.63 -3.30
CA GLY A 370 1.08 -6.79 -4.67
C GLY A 370 -0.23 -6.03 -4.92
N SER A 371 -1.19 -6.03 -3.99
CA SER A 371 -2.42 -5.24 -4.15
C SER A 371 -2.10 -3.75 -4.18
N LEU A 372 -1.16 -3.26 -3.35
CA LEU A 372 -0.74 -1.85 -3.36
C LEU A 372 -0.09 -1.45 -4.70
N PHE A 373 0.84 -2.24 -5.22
CA PHE A 373 1.41 -2.00 -6.54
C PHE A 373 0.35 -2.05 -7.64
N HIS A 374 -0.56 -3.02 -7.56
CA HIS A 374 -1.63 -3.16 -8.54
C HIS A 374 -2.54 -1.93 -8.52
N GLU A 375 -2.93 -1.41 -7.36
CA GLU A 375 -3.75 -0.19 -7.25
C GLU A 375 -3.04 1.03 -7.85
N LEU A 376 -1.76 1.22 -7.56
CA LEU A 376 -0.95 2.28 -8.18
C LEU A 376 -0.90 2.15 -9.71
N LEU A 377 -0.82 0.93 -10.23
CA LEU A 377 -0.75 0.67 -11.67
C LEU A 377 -2.11 0.66 -12.37
N ALA A 378 -3.19 0.33 -11.66
CA ALA A 378 -4.52 0.13 -12.22
C ALA A 378 -5.05 1.40 -12.90
N PHE A 379 -4.78 2.56 -12.30
CA PHE A 379 -5.13 3.88 -12.84
C PHE A 379 -4.49 4.16 -14.21
N GLN A 380 -3.31 3.60 -14.48
CA GLN A 380 -2.59 3.87 -15.72
C GLN A 380 -2.90 2.87 -16.84
N ILE A 381 -3.23 1.62 -16.49
CA ILE A 381 -3.29 0.50 -17.46
C ILE A 381 -4.72 0.00 -17.70
N GLY A 382 -5.48 -0.26 -16.63
CA GLY A 382 -6.81 -0.87 -16.72
C GLY A 382 -7.86 0.08 -17.29
N GLU A 383 -7.93 1.29 -16.74
CA GLU A 383 -8.87 2.33 -17.15
C GLU A 383 -8.57 2.82 -18.57
N ARG A 384 -7.29 2.93 -18.92
CA ARG A 384 -6.85 3.22 -20.28
C ARG A 384 -7.37 2.20 -21.29
N HIS A 385 -7.22 0.90 -21.04
CA HIS A 385 -7.71 -0.12 -21.96
C HIS A 385 -9.23 -0.12 -22.08
N ARG A 386 -9.95 0.08 -20.96
CA ARG A 386 -11.42 0.15 -20.96
C ARG A 386 -11.93 1.37 -21.71
N GLN A 387 -11.39 2.56 -21.41
CA GLN A 387 -11.80 3.80 -22.09
C GLN A 387 -11.51 3.74 -23.58
N ARG A 388 -10.36 3.20 -24.00
CA ARG A 388 -10.05 2.97 -25.41
C ARG A 388 -11.11 2.09 -26.09
N LYS A 389 -11.41 0.92 -25.52
CA LYS A 389 -12.43 0.01 -26.07
C LYS A 389 -13.80 0.66 -26.16
N THR A 390 -14.22 1.39 -25.12
CA THR A 390 -15.51 2.10 -25.10
C THR A 390 -15.56 3.16 -26.20
N LEU A 391 -14.53 4.00 -26.31
CA LEU A 391 -14.45 5.03 -27.36
C LEU A 391 -14.48 4.42 -28.77
N GLU A 392 -13.64 3.41 -29.03
CA GLU A 392 -13.61 2.70 -30.32
C GLU A 392 -14.98 2.08 -30.65
N SER A 393 -15.66 1.46 -29.68
CA SER A 393 -17.01 0.89 -29.86
C SER A 393 -18.12 1.93 -30.06
N CYS A 394 -17.84 3.19 -29.68
CA CYS A 394 -18.74 4.32 -29.87
C CYS A 394 -18.40 5.14 -31.13
N GLY A 395 -17.50 4.66 -32.00
CA GLY A 395 -17.21 5.34 -33.26
C GLY A 395 -16.22 6.51 -33.14
N TRP A 396 -15.43 6.52 -32.07
CA TRP A 396 -14.28 7.40 -31.94
C TRP A 396 -13.02 6.74 -32.49
N ASP A 397 -12.20 7.50 -33.22
CA ASP A 397 -10.87 7.09 -33.66
C ASP A 397 -9.84 7.52 -32.61
N VAL A 398 -9.36 6.55 -31.82
CA VAL A 398 -8.49 6.79 -30.67
C VAL A 398 -7.02 6.79 -31.11
N ALA A 399 -6.33 7.90 -30.88
CA ALA A 399 -4.90 7.97 -31.16
C ALA A 399 -4.13 7.02 -30.22
N GLY A 400 -3.06 6.41 -30.74
CA GLY A 400 -2.21 5.53 -29.94
C GLY A 400 -1.59 6.27 -28.77
N CYS A 401 -2.04 5.99 -27.54
CA CYS A 401 -1.38 6.49 -26.34
C CYS A 401 -0.11 5.71 -26.06
N LEU A 402 0.98 6.40 -25.70
CA LEU A 402 2.22 5.76 -25.24
C LEU A 402 2.47 5.97 -23.75
N GLY A 403 1.61 6.73 -23.06
CA GLY A 403 1.66 7.01 -21.62
C GLY A 403 0.67 8.11 -21.22
N GLY A 404 0.68 8.52 -19.94
CA GLY A 404 -0.16 9.59 -19.39
C GLY A 404 -1.49 9.13 -18.79
N ILE A 405 -2.28 10.11 -18.31
CA ILE A 405 -3.57 9.91 -17.62
C ILE A 405 -4.77 10.38 -18.48
N SER A 406 -4.52 10.52 -19.78
CA SER A 406 -5.50 10.98 -20.75
C SER A 406 -5.21 10.41 -22.13
N MET A 407 -6.24 10.28 -22.94
CA MET A 407 -6.14 9.91 -24.35
C MET A 407 -6.83 10.95 -25.23
N VAL A 408 -6.40 11.03 -26.49
CA VAL A 408 -7.04 11.88 -27.49
C VAL A 408 -7.76 11.01 -28.52
N ALA A 409 -8.97 11.39 -28.88
CA ALA A 409 -9.78 10.66 -29.84
C ALA A 409 -10.57 11.62 -30.73
N LYS A 410 -10.69 11.26 -32.01
CA LYS A 410 -11.47 11.99 -33.01
C LYS A 410 -12.88 11.41 -33.10
N PRO A 411 -13.96 12.20 -33.10
CA PRO A 411 -15.34 11.71 -33.18
C PRO A 411 -15.71 11.31 -34.63
N ALA A 412 -14.93 10.41 -35.23
CA ALA A 412 -14.97 10.13 -36.66
C ALA A 412 -16.36 9.70 -37.18
N ALA A 413 -17.12 8.94 -36.39
CA ALA A 413 -18.47 8.52 -36.77
C ALA A 413 -19.55 9.61 -36.61
N TYR A 414 -19.27 10.66 -35.83
CA TYR A 414 -20.24 11.70 -35.47
C TYR A 414 -20.15 12.94 -36.36
N ILE A 415 -18.98 13.23 -36.94
CA ILE A 415 -18.80 14.41 -37.79
C ILE A 415 -19.77 14.35 -38.99
N GLY A 416 -20.50 15.43 -39.21
CA GLY A 416 -21.50 15.57 -40.27
C GLY A 416 -22.86 14.92 -39.95
N LYS A 417 -23.07 14.47 -38.71
CA LYS A 417 -24.36 13.92 -38.26
C LYS A 417 -25.23 15.00 -37.63
N PRO A 418 -26.55 15.02 -37.90
CA PRO A 418 -27.46 15.90 -37.19
C PRO A 418 -27.59 15.46 -35.73
N PHE A 419 -27.55 16.40 -34.82
CA PHE A 419 -27.77 16.17 -33.39
C PHE A 419 -28.88 17.08 -32.89
N LYS A 420 -29.83 16.49 -32.17
CA LYS A 420 -30.99 17.20 -31.63
C LYS A 420 -31.26 16.79 -30.19
N VAL A 421 -31.09 17.75 -29.27
CA VAL A 421 -31.47 17.61 -27.87
C VAL A 421 -32.07 18.93 -27.41
N ASP A 422 -33.26 18.86 -26.83
CA ASP A 422 -34.08 20.03 -26.47
C ASP A 422 -34.32 20.97 -27.67
N SER A 423 -33.99 22.26 -27.53
CA SER A 423 -34.07 23.29 -28.57
C SER A 423 -32.77 23.47 -29.37
N PHE A 424 -31.79 22.59 -29.18
CA PHE A 424 -30.50 22.63 -29.87
C PHE A 424 -30.49 21.62 -31.02
N GLU A 425 -30.36 22.12 -32.25
CA GLU A 425 -30.31 21.32 -33.47
C GLU A 425 -29.17 21.83 -34.35
N GLU A 426 -28.09 21.05 -34.44
CA GLU A 426 -26.89 21.39 -35.23
C GLU A 426 -26.30 20.13 -35.88
N GLU A 427 -25.54 20.33 -36.95
CA GLU A 427 -24.68 19.30 -37.52
C GLU A 427 -23.38 19.23 -36.71
N LEU A 428 -22.98 18.02 -36.30
CA LEU A 428 -21.82 17.84 -35.43
C LEU A 428 -20.51 18.03 -36.17
N ASP A 429 -19.59 18.78 -35.55
CA ASP A 429 -18.22 19.01 -36.03
C ASP A 429 -17.20 18.94 -34.87
N GLY A 430 -15.92 19.13 -35.18
CA GLY A 430 -14.85 19.10 -34.19
C GLY A 430 -14.87 20.23 -33.16
N CYS A 431 -15.72 21.26 -33.35
CA CYS A 431 -15.84 22.44 -32.50
C CYS A 431 -17.03 22.33 -31.53
N ASN A 432 -18.17 21.82 -31.99
CA ASN A 432 -19.40 21.74 -31.20
C ASN A 432 -19.61 20.39 -30.48
N ILE A 433 -18.90 19.32 -30.86
CA ILE A 433 -19.06 17.97 -30.28
C ILE A 433 -18.95 17.95 -28.75
N ARG A 434 -18.04 18.73 -28.18
CA ARG A 434 -17.82 18.82 -26.72
C ARG A 434 -19.03 19.41 -26.01
N GLU A 435 -19.64 20.45 -26.58
CA GLU A 435 -20.85 21.07 -26.03
C GLU A 435 -22.05 20.13 -26.14
N SER A 436 -22.20 19.44 -27.28
CA SER A 436 -23.25 18.43 -27.51
C SER A 436 -23.20 17.29 -26.50
N ILE A 437 -22.01 16.78 -26.16
CA ILE A 437 -21.82 15.72 -25.14
C ILE A 437 -22.18 16.22 -23.75
N VAL A 438 -21.72 17.42 -23.37
CA VAL A 438 -22.02 18.02 -22.06
C VAL A 438 -23.53 18.21 -21.89
N ARG A 439 -24.22 18.72 -22.92
CA ARG A 439 -25.67 18.97 -22.86
C ARG A 439 -26.51 17.70 -22.77
N SER A 440 -26.16 16.68 -23.53
CA SER A 440 -26.93 15.43 -23.57
C SER A 440 -26.65 14.48 -22.41
N THR A 441 -25.41 14.44 -21.91
CA THR A 441 -24.98 13.41 -20.96
C THR A 441 -24.36 13.95 -19.68
N GLY A 442 -24.10 15.26 -19.61
CA GLY A 442 -23.40 15.89 -18.48
C GLY A 442 -21.90 15.63 -18.45
N LEU A 443 -21.35 14.89 -19.42
CA LEU A 443 -19.92 14.57 -19.46
C LEU A 443 -19.12 15.74 -20.04
N CYS A 444 -18.16 16.26 -19.26
CA CYS A 444 -17.24 17.29 -19.72
C CYS A 444 -15.93 16.68 -20.21
N ILE A 445 -15.53 17.03 -21.43
CA ILE A 445 -14.26 16.64 -22.05
C ILE A 445 -13.49 17.89 -22.53
N SER A 446 -12.21 17.75 -22.83
CA SER A 446 -11.44 18.86 -23.45
C SER A 446 -11.62 18.84 -24.97
N SER A 447 -11.96 19.99 -25.55
CA SER A 447 -12.18 20.17 -27.00
C SER A 447 -10.88 20.20 -27.81
N SER A 448 -11.03 20.16 -29.14
CA SER A 448 -9.96 20.37 -30.13
C SER A 448 -9.18 21.67 -29.93
N SER A 449 -9.86 22.75 -29.53
CA SER A 449 -9.21 24.02 -29.20
C SER A 449 -8.27 23.93 -27.99
N TRP A 450 -8.57 23.04 -27.04
CA TRP A 450 -7.73 22.83 -25.86
C TRP A 450 -6.54 21.91 -26.16
N THR A 451 -6.74 20.89 -27.00
CA THR A 451 -5.67 19.97 -27.40
C THR A 451 -4.72 20.56 -28.43
N GLY A 452 -5.15 21.60 -29.16
CA GLY A 452 -4.44 22.15 -30.32
C GLY A 452 -4.45 21.21 -31.54
N MET A 453 -5.22 20.11 -31.47
CA MET A 453 -5.32 19.10 -32.52
C MET A 453 -6.70 19.18 -33.16
N GLN A 454 -6.75 19.44 -34.47
CA GLN A 454 -8.00 19.61 -35.21
C GLN A 454 -8.88 18.36 -35.07
N ASP A 455 -10.12 18.55 -34.64
CA ASP A 455 -11.14 17.53 -34.38
C ASP A 455 -10.81 16.49 -33.28
N TYR A 456 -9.70 16.62 -32.55
CA TYR A 456 -9.37 15.67 -31.48
C TYR A 456 -9.78 16.21 -30.11
N CYS A 457 -10.63 15.46 -29.42
CA CYS A 457 -10.97 15.73 -28.04
C CYS A 457 -10.07 14.92 -27.09
N ARG A 458 -9.80 15.45 -25.90
CA ARG A 458 -9.07 14.75 -24.84
C ARG A 458 -10.02 14.24 -23.77
N PHE A 459 -9.87 12.96 -23.47
CA PHE A 459 -10.53 12.23 -22.39
C PHE A 459 -9.52 11.96 -21.29
N SER A 460 -9.79 12.41 -20.08
CA SER A 460 -9.04 11.96 -18.92
C SER A 460 -9.66 10.66 -18.41
N PHE A 461 -8.81 9.71 -18.04
CA PHE A 461 -9.20 8.51 -17.31
C PHE A 461 -8.68 8.56 -15.87
N ALA A 462 -8.28 9.75 -15.43
CA ALA A 462 -7.65 9.99 -14.14
C ALA A 462 -8.69 10.14 -13.01
N LEU A 463 -9.64 9.21 -12.93
CA LEU A 463 -10.86 9.36 -12.12
C LEU A 463 -10.93 8.23 -11.08
N ASP A 464 -11.71 8.42 -10.02
CA ASP A 464 -12.06 7.28 -9.17
C ASP A 464 -12.90 6.26 -9.96
N SER A 465 -12.91 5.00 -9.55
CA SER A 465 -13.56 3.93 -10.33
C SER A 465 -15.08 4.15 -10.54
N GLY A 466 -15.76 4.84 -9.61
CA GLY A 466 -17.19 5.15 -9.73
C GLY A 466 -17.44 6.27 -10.74
N GLU A 467 -16.67 7.35 -10.68
CA GLU A 467 -16.70 8.43 -11.65
C GLU A 467 -16.23 7.99 -13.05
N PHE A 468 -15.20 7.14 -13.11
CA PHE A 468 -14.73 6.53 -14.35
C PHE A 468 -15.85 5.73 -15.01
N GLN A 469 -16.54 4.87 -14.25
CA GLN A 469 -17.66 4.10 -14.80
C GLN A 469 -18.79 5.01 -15.29
N ARG A 470 -19.19 6.02 -14.52
CA ARG A 470 -20.18 7.02 -14.95
C ARG A 470 -19.77 7.72 -16.23
N ALA A 471 -18.49 8.10 -16.37
CA ALA A 471 -17.99 8.72 -17.58
C ALA A 471 -18.10 7.78 -18.79
N MET A 472 -17.82 6.47 -18.61
CA MET A 472 -17.98 5.47 -19.68
C MET A 472 -19.45 5.29 -20.09
N ASP A 473 -20.35 5.31 -19.11
CA ASP A 473 -21.79 5.22 -19.35
C ASP A 473 -22.29 6.46 -20.10
N CYS A 474 -21.80 7.66 -19.78
CA CYS A 474 -22.10 8.87 -20.53
C CYS A 474 -21.62 8.80 -21.98
N ILE A 475 -20.39 8.33 -22.24
CA ILE A 475 -19.88 8.15 -23.62
C ILE A 475 -20.77 7.17 -24.40
N THR A 476 -21.14 6.06 -23.77
CA THR A 476 -22.00 5.04 -24.38
C THR A 476 -23.39 5.60 -24.68
N ARG A 477 -23.96 6.38 -23.76
CA ARG A 477 -25.27 7.02 -23.93
C ARG A 477 -25.25 8.11 -25.01
N PHE A 478 -24.15 8.85 -25.15
CA PHE A 478 -24.03 9.86 -26.20
C PHE A 478 -24.17 9.25 -27.61
N LYS A 479 -23.65 8.04 -27.80
CA LYS A 479 -23.84 7.26 -29.03
C LYS A 479 -25.32 7.18 -29.41
N GLU A 480 -26.20 6.85 -28.47
CA GLU A 480 -27.64 6.66 -28.69
C GLU A 480 -28.36 7.93 -29.17
N PHE A 481 -27.80 9.11 -28.94
CA PHE A 481 -28.38 10.38 -29.41
C PHE A 481 -28.03 10.71 -30.86
N VAL A 482 -27.06 10.01 -31.47
CA VAL A 482 -26.51 10.39 -32.80
C VAL A 482 -26.39 9.21 -33.77
N LEU A 483 -25.97 8.04 -33.28
CA LEU A 483 -25.64 6.83 -34.05
C LEU A 483 -26.63 5.72 -33.75
#